data_AF-A0A9N8HT70-F1
#
_entry.id   AF-A0A9N8HT70-F1
#
_cell.length_a   1.000
_cell.length_b   1.000
_cell.length_c   1.000
_cell.angle_alpha   90.00
_cell.angle_beta   90.00
_cell.angle_gamma   90.00
#
_symmetry.space_group_name_H-M   'P 1'
#
loop_
_entity.id
_entity.type
_entity.pdbx_description
1 polymer ?
#
loop_
_entity_poly.entity_id
_entity_poly.type
_entity_poly.pdbx_seq_one_letter_code
_entity_poly.pdbx_strand_id
1 'polypeptide(L)'
;MSGFFAKVKNATKFIGAASQKTKLKAEIAYIDNTMKGRKQQFGVEMYDLMEQKKTFGGKTETEPKVVEVYEGAEKDMAMIIEKKDAKQGEIDALGATNKDLPAETMGEKASKAGKQAKDAAVKTKIQAEMALLDREIKARKQLFGIQLYDAIMQMEAYEPTDTEVKAILDAAKQDIGEQQAKKDVKQEEINVLDAEQAAAGEAVSSSATAPPAEANATTTTNSDV
;
A
#
# COMPACT_ATOMS: atom_id res chain seq x y z
N MET A 1 -1.62 45.43 30.15
CA MET A 1 -0.68 44.64 29.32
C MET A 1 -0.55 43.15 29.71
N SER A 2 -1.04 42.69 30.88
CA SER A 2 -0.90 41.29 31.33
C SER A 2 -1.56 40.23 30.42
N GLY A 3 -2.65 40.58 29.73
CA GLY A 3 -3.39 39.62 28.89
C GLY A 3 -2.73 39.22 27.56
N PHE A 4 -1.77 39.99 27.04
CA PHE A 4 -1.15 39.69 25.74
C PHE A 4 -0.16 38.51 25.84
N PHE A 5 0.66 38.45 26.90
CA PHE A 5 1.62 37.37 27.10
C PHE A 5 0.97 36.01 27.39
N ALA A 6 -0.21 35.99 28.04
CA ALA A 6 -0.97 34.76 28.26
C ALA A 6 -1.53 34.18 26.95
N LYS A 7 -2.04 35.05 26.06
CA LYS A 7 -2.51 34.64 24.71
C LYS A 7 -1.37 34.08 23.86
N VAL A 8 -0.19 34.71 23.90
CA VAL A 8 0.98 34.25 23.13
C VAL A 8 1.45 32.87 23.59
N LYS A 9 1.57 32.61 24.90
CA LYS A 9 2.00 31.30 25.42
C LYS A 9 1.04 30.16 25.07
N ASN A 10 -0.27 30.40 25.10
CA ASN A 10 -1.26 29.38 24.72
C ASN A 10 -1.25 29.10 23.22
N ALA A 11 -1.05 30.12 22.38
CA ALA A 11 -0.90 29.95 20.94
C ALA A 11 0.33 29.09 20.58
N THR A 12 1.46 29.24 21.29
CA THR A 12 2.66 28.44 21.01
C THR A 12 2.48 26.96 21.34
N LYS A 13 1.79 26.63 22.45
CA LYS A 13 1.46 25.23 22.80
C LYS A 13 0.52 24.59 21.76
N PHE A 14 -0.45 25.35 21.28
CA PHE A 14 -1.39 24.88 20.26
C PHE A 14 -0.70 24.56 18.92
N ILE A 15 0.23 25.44 18.49
CA ILE A 15 1.03 25.21 17.26
C ILE A 15 1.88 23.93 17.39
N GLY A 16 2.45 23.67 18.58
CA GLY A 16 3.23 22.46 18.85
C GLY A 16 2.40 21.17 18.68
N ALA A 17 1.22 21.12 19.29
CA ALA A 17 0.37 19.93 19.28
C ALA A 17 -0.20 19.63 17.86
N ALA A 18 -0.55 20.66 17.09
CA ALA A 18 -0.99 20.48 15.70
C ALA A 18 0.12 19.90 14.78
N SER A 19 1.35 20.36 14.97
CA SER A 19 2.52 19.84 14.24
C SER A 19 2.79 18.37 14.62
N GLN A 20 2.75 18.04 15.91
CA GLN A 20 2.93 16.67 16.39
C GLN A 20 1.86 15.71 15.85
N LYS A 21 0.58 16.11 15.84
CA LYS A 21 -0.50 15.32 15.25
C LYS A 21 -0.27 15.04 13.77
N THR A 22 0.22 16.04 13.03
CA THR A 22 0.54 15.88 11.60
C THR A 22 1.65 14.85 11.40
N LYS A 23 2.69 14.89 12.24
CA LYS A 23 3.77 13.90 12.22
C LYS A 23 3.26 12.48 12.52
N LEU A 24 2.44 12.30 13.56
CA LEU A 24 1.88 11.00 13.91
C LEU A 24 0.98 10.43 12.82
N LYS A 25 0.16 11.27 12.15
CA LYS A 25 -0.63 10.84 10.99
C LYS A 25 0.25 10.38 9.82
N ALA A 26 1.36 11.06 9.57
CA ALA A 26 2.32 10.62 8.55
C ALA A 26 2.98 9.29 8.92
N GLU A 27 3.33 9.08 10.19
CA GLU A 27 3.83 7.80 10.70
C GLU A 27 2.80 6.67 10.54
N ILE A 28 1.52 6.90 10.87
CA ILE A 28 0.44 5.92 10.64
C ILE A 28 0.31 5.57 9.16
N ALA A 29 0.32 6.56 8.26
CA ALA A 29 0.25 6.32 6.82
C ALA A 29 1.46 5.51 6.31
N TYR A 30 2.65 5.74 6.87
CA TYR A 30 3.84 4.94 6.57
C TYR A 30 3.69 3.48 7.07
N ILE A 31 3.15 3.28 8.27
CA ILE A 31 2.87 1.94 8.83
C ILE A 31 1.83 1.21 7.97
N ASP A 32 0.76 1.88 7.54
CA ASP A 32 -0.25 1.30 6.65
C ASP A 32 0.36 0.83 5.31
N ASN A 33 1.23 1.65 4.72
CA ASN A 33 1.96 1.26 3.51
C ASN A 33 2.93 0.09 3.77
N THR A 34 3.53 0.02 4.95
CA THR A 34 4.40 -1.09 5.35
C THR A 34 3.62 -2.38 5.50
N MET A 35 2.46 -2.36 6.17
CA MET A 35 1.57 -3.52 6.28
C MET A 35 1.09 -3.98 4.90
N LYS A 36 0.71 -3.04 4.03
CA LYS A 36 0.37 -3.36 2.64
C LYS A 36 1.54 -4.04 1.92
N GLY A 37 2.76 -3.52 2.07
CA GLY A 37 3.97 -4.14 1.52
C GLY A 37 4.21 -5.57 2.03
N ARG A 38 3.94 -5.84 3.32
CA ARG A 38 4.04 -7.19 3.90
C ARG A 38 3.01 -8.15 3.31
N LYS A 39 1.75 -7.71 3.15
CA LYS A 39 0.71 -8.51 2.47
C LYS A 39 1.07 -8.81 1.01
N GLN A 40 1.65 -7.83 0.32
CA GLN A 40 2.11 -8.00 -1.06
C GLN A 40 3.25 -9.03 -1.15
N GLN A 41 4.24 -8.95 -0.25
CA GLN A 41 5.35 -9.90 -0.20
C GLN A 41 4.86 -11.32 0.12
N PHE A 42 3.96 -11.46 1.10
CA PHE A 42 3.26 -12.70 1.41
C PHE A 42 2.64 -13.33 0.16
N GLY A 43 1.95 -12.54 -0.68
CA GLY A 43 1.37 -13.02 -1.93
C GLY A 43 2.35 -13.57 -2.94
N VAL A 44 3.50 -12.90 -3.09
CA VAL A 44 4.54 -13.36 -4.01
C VAL A 44 5.06 -14.72 -3.56
N GLU A 45 5.45 -14.85 -2.30
CA GLU A 45 6.00 -16.10 -1.75
C GLU A 45 4.95 -17.22 -1.77
N MET A 46 3.71 -16.91 -1.41
CA MET A 46 2.62 -17.87 -1.37
C MET A 46 2.22 -18.36 -2.77
N TYR A 47 2.20 -17.48 -3.77
CA TYR A 47 1.91 -17.86 -5.14
C TYR A 47 3.02 -18.74 -5.71
N ASP A 48 4.29 -18.35 -5.52
CA ASP A 48 5.45 -19.11 -6.00
C ASP A 48 5.46 -20.52 -5.40
N LEU A 49 5.13 -20.65 -4.11
CA LEU A 49 5.02 -21.93 -3.43
C LEU A 49 3.88 -22.80 -3.98
N MET A 50 2.69 -22.22 -4.18
CA MET A 50 1.53 -22.93 -4.74
C MET A 50 1.79 -23.39 -6.18
N GLU A 51 2.40 -22.54 -7.00
CA GLU A 51 2.81 -22.85 -8.38
C GLU A 51 3.85 -23.99 -8.42
N GLN A 52 4.85 -23.92 -7.55
CA GLN A 52 5.82 -25.01 -7.37
C GLN A 52 5.12 -26.32 -7.01
N LYS A 53 4.22 -26.32 -6.02
CA LYS A 53 3.51 -27.52 -5.58
C LYS A 53 2.61 -28.10 -6.67
N LYS A 54 1.91 -27.25 -7.42
CA LYS A 54 1.10 -27.67 -8.57
C LYS A 54 1.96 -28.39 -9.61
N THR A 55 3.16 -27.86 -9.88
CA THR A 55 4.10 -28.43 -10.86
C THR A 55 4.63 -29.81 -10.46
N PHE A 56 4.81 -30.05 -9.15
CA PHE A 56 5.33 -31.32 -8.61
C PHE A 56 4.24 -32.27 -8.09
N GLY A 57 2.95 -32.00 -8.35
CA GLY A 57 1.84 -32.85 -7.91
C GLY A 57 1.64 -32.86 -6.39
N GLY A 58 2.12 -31.84 -5.69
CA GLY A 58 1.88 -31.63 -4.27
C GLY A 58 0.39 -31.37 -4.00
N LYS A 59 -0.07 -31.71 -2.79
CA LYS A 59 -1.40 -31.34 -2.34
C LYS A 59 -1.46 -29.82 -2.21
N THR A 60 -2.41 -29.19 -2.90
CA THR A 60 -2.71 -27.78 -2.72
C THR A 60 -3.66 -27.59 -1.54
N GLU A 61 -3.76 -26.35 -1.07
CA GLU A 61 -4.76 -25.95 -0.08
C GLU A 61 -6.17 -26.34 -0.54
N THR A 62 -6.99 -26.83 0.39
CA THR A 62 -8.34 -27.34 0.11
C THR A 62 -9.45 -26.36 0.51
N GLU A 63 -9.10 -25.28 1.20
CA GLU A 63 -10.07 -24.30 1.67
C GLU A 63 -10.69 -23.54 0.48
N PRO A 64 -12.02 -23.60 0.25
CA PRO A 64 -12.65 -23.09 -0.96
C PRO A 64 -12.34 -21.62 -1.25
N LYS A 65 -12.30 -20.75 -0.24
CA LYS A 65 -11.99 -19.32 -0.41
C LYS A 65 -10.54 -19.10 -0.84
N VAL A 66 -9.60 -19.89 -0.33
CA VAL A 66 -8.18 -19.81 -0.71
C VAL A 66 -8.01 -20.28 -2.14
N VAL A 67 -8.67 -21.39 -2.50
CA VAL A 67 -8.67 -21.94 -3.86
C VAL A 67 -9.26 -20.94 -4.85
N GLU A 68 -10.40 -20.34 -4.55
CA GLU A 68 -11.05 -19.35 -5.43
C GLU A 68 -10.13 -18.15 -5.72
N VAL A 69 -9.49 -17.58 -4.69
CA VAL A 69 -8.55 -16.47 -4.85
C VAL A 69 -7.33 -16.88 -5.67
N TYR A 70 -6.82 -18.09 -5.45
CA TYR A 70 -5.69 -18.63 -6.19
C TYR A 70 -6.03 -18.89 -7.67
N GLU A 71 -7.15 -19.56 -7.98
CA GLU A 71 -7.58 -19.83 -9.35
C GLU A 71 -7.83 -18.54 -10.13
N GLY A 72 -8.39 -17.52 -9.47
CA GLY A 72 -8.55 -16.18 -10.05
C GLY A 72 -7.20 -15.55 -10.43
N ALA A 73 -6.24 -15.59 -9.51
CA ALA A 73 -4.89 -15.07 -9.76
C ALA A 73 -4.15 -15.87 -10.83
N GLU A 74 -4.29 -17.20 -10.83
CA GLU A 74 -3.69 -18.09 -11.81
C GLU A 74 -4.19 -17.78 -13.22
N LYS A 75 -5.51 -17.62 -13.40
CA LYS A 75 -6.10 -17.27 -14.69
C LYS A 75 -5.59 -15.91 -15.20
N ASP A 76 -5.52 -14.92 -14.33
CA ASP A 76 -4.99 -13.60 -14.66
C ASP A 76 -3.52 -13.68 -15.11
N MET A 77 -2.69 -14.46 -14.40
CA MET A 77 -1.29 -14.66 -14.75
C MET A 77 -1.10 -15.45 -16.03
N ALA A 78 -1.89 -16.50 -16.27
CA ALA A 78 -1.84 -17.30 -17.48
C ALA A 78 -2.02 -16.42 -18.74
N MET A 79 -2.96 -15.47 -18.71
CA MET A 79 -3.15 -14.52 -19.81
C MET A 79 -1.95 -13.60 -20.05
N ILE A 80 -1.22 -13.21 -19.00
CA ILE A 80 -0.03 -12.36 -19.12
C ILE A 80 1.17 -13.17 -19.61
N ILE A 81 1.32 -14.40 -19.13
CA ILE A 81 2.36 -15.34 -19.56
C ILE A 81 2.19 -15.66 -21.05
N GLU A 82 0.97 -15.96 -21.51
CA GLU A 82 0.69 -16.22 -22.93
C GLU A 82 1.10 -15.03 -23.81
N LYS A 83 0.79 -13.79 -23.38
CA LYS A 83 1.25 -12.57 -24.08
C LYS A 83 2.77 -12.45 -24.09
N LYS A 84 3.43 -12.78 -22.98
CA LYS A 84 4.89 -12.75 -22.88
C LYS A 84 5.53 -13.78 -23.81
N ASP A 85 4.98 -14.99 -23.87
CA ASP A 85 5.46 -16.06 -24.74
C ASP A 85 5.27 -15.72 -26.22
N ALA A 86 4.14 -15.10 -26.58
CA ALA A 86 3.93 -14.57 -27.93
C ALA A 86 5.01 -13.53 -28.31
N LYS A 87 5.34 -12.62 -27.39
CA LYS A 87 6.40 -11.60 -27.59
C LYS A 87 7.78 -12.22 -27.69
N GLN A 88 8.06 -13.26 -26.91
CA GLN A 88 9.31 -14.03 -27.03
C GLN A 88 9.40 -14.71 -28.39
N GLY A 89 8.31 -15.30 -28.88
CA GLY A 89 8.22 -15.86 -30.24
C GLY A 89 8.50 -14.83 -31.34
N GLU A 90 8.03 -13.58 -31.19
CA GLU A 90 8.37 -12.49 -32.12
C GLU A 90 9.89 -12.19 -32.12
N ILE A 91 10.55 -12.18 -30.96
CA ILE A 91 12.01 -11.99 -30.86
C ILE A 91 12.76 -13.13 -31.54
N ASP A 92 12.34 -14.37 -31.31
CA ASP A 92 12.99 -15.55 -31.86
C ASP A 92 12.87 -15.59 -33.38
N ALA A 93 11.71 -15.19 -33.93
CA ALA A 93 11.50 -15.05 -35.37
C ALA A 93 12.42 -13.99 -36.01
N LEU A 94 12.62 -12.84 -35.36
CA LEU A 94 13.57 -11.80 -35.82
C LEU A 94 15.04 -12.28 -35.79
N GLY A 95 15.36 -13.17 -34.85
CA GLY A 95 16.68 -13.80 -34.77
C GLY A 95 16.93 -14.81 -35.89
N ALA A 96 15.90 -15.55 -36.29
CA ALA A 96 15.99 -16.54 -37.35
C ALA A 96 16.21 -15.92 -38.74
N THR A 97 15.58 -14.78 -39.05
CA THR A 97 15.68 -14.10 -40.35
C THR A 97 17.07 -13.52 -40.67
N ASN A 98 17.95 -13.41 -39.68
CA ASN A 98 19.28 -12.80 -39.83
C ASN A 98 20.41 -13.82 -40.04
N LYS A 99 20.12 -15.12 -40.13
CA LYS A 99 21.15 -16.18 -40.30
C LYS A 99 21.63 -16.39 -41.74
N ASP A 100 21.06 -15.71 -42.73
CA ASP A 100 21.29 -16.08 -44.12
C ASP A 100 22.36 -15.25 -44.87
N LEU A 101 23.42 -16.00 -45.19
CA LEU A 101 24.38 -15.87 -46.28
C LEU A 101 25.29 -14.63 -46.25
N PRO A 102 26.57 -14.76 -46.66
CA PRO A 102 27.45 -13.60 -46.87
C PRO A 102 26.86 -12.68 -47.95
N ALA A 103 26.99 -11.36 -47.80
CA ALA A 103 26.65 -10.41 -48.85
C ALA A 103 27.80 -10.31 -49.87
N GLU A 104 27.49 -10.43 -51.15
CA GLU A 104 28.47 -10.44 -52.24
C GLU A 104 28.76 -9.01 -52.75
N THR A 105 27.80 -8.09 -52.63
CA THR A 105 27.93 -6.70 -53.12
C THR A 105 27.90 -5.64 -52.00
N MET A 106 28.48 -4.46 -52.23
CA MET A 106 28.40 -3.34 -51.28
C MET A 106 26.97 -2.86 -51.05
N GLY A 107 26.10 -2.91 -52.07
CA GLY A 107 24.68 -2.58 -51.95
C GLY A 107 23.93 -3.55 -51.04
N GLU A 108 24.20 -4.86 -51.16
CA GLU A 108 23.66 -5.88 -50.25
C GLU A 108 24.15 -5.68 -48.82
N LYS A 109 25.43 -5.32 -48.62
CA LYS A 109 25.96 -5.00 -47.28
C LYS A 109 25.20 -3.84 -46.63
N ALA A 110 24.99 -2.75 -47.37
CA ALA A 110 24.23 -1.60 -46.87
C ALA A 110 22.76 -1.95 -46.56
N SER A 111 22.11 -2.72 -47.44
CA SER A 111 20.74 -3.20 -47.24
C SER A 111 20.62 -4.13 -46.03
N LYS A 112 21.55 -5.08 -45.86
CA LYS A 112 21.61 -5.97 -44.68
C LYS A 112 21.85 -5.18 -43.40
N ALA A 113 22.78 -4.22 -43.40
CA ALA A 113 23.02 -3.36 -42.25
C ALA A 113 21.77 -2.55 -41.86
N GLY A 114 21.06 -1.99 -42.85
CA GLY A 114 19.80 -1.28 -42.62
C GLY A 114 18.70 -2.17 -42.03
N LYS A 115 18.55 -3.40 -42.54
CA LYS A 115 17.61 -4.40 -41.98
C LYS A 115 17.99 -4.79 -40.55
N GLN A 116 19.26 -5.09 -40.29
CA GLN A 116 19.75 -5.41 -38.95
C GLN A 116 19.51 -4.27 -37.95
N ALA A 117 19.74 -3.03 -38.35
CA ALA A 117 19.46 -1.87 -37.51
C ALA A 117 17.96 -1.75 -37.18
N LYS A 118 17.08 -1.98 -38.18
CA LYS A 118 15.63 -2.00 -37.97
C LYS A 118 15.20 -3.14 -37.05
N ASP A 119 15.67 -4.36 -37.28
CA ASP A 119 15.34 -5.54 -36.48
C ASP A 119 15.83 -5.36 -35.03
N ALA A 120 17.01 -4.77 -34.83
CA ALA A 120 17.52 -4.43 -33.51
C ALA A 120 16.62 -3.41 -32.78
N ALA A 121 16.12 -2.40 -33.48
CA ALA A 121 15.18 -1.43 -32.92
C ALA A 121 13.84 -2.09 -32.53
N VAL A 122 13.31 -2.98 -33.38
CA VAL A 122 12.08 -3.74 -33.09
C VAL A 122 12.29 -4.67 -31.89
N LYS A 123 13.40 -5.43 -31.85
CA LYS A 123 13.75 -6.31 -30.73
C LYS A 123 13.85 -5.54 -29.41
N THR A 124 14.48 -4.37 -29.42
CA THR A 124 14.59 -3.51 -28.23
C THR A 124 13.21 -3.06 -27.74
N LYS A 125 12.29 -2.71 -28.65
CA LYS A 125 10.91 -2.37 -28.29
C LYS A 125 10.19 -3.57 -27.66
N ILE A 126 10.28 -4.76 -28.26
CA ILE A 126 9.62 -5.96 -27.73
C ILE A 126 10.18 -6.33 -26.34
N GLN A 127 11.50 -6.22 -26.14
CA GLN A 127 12.12 -6.43 -24.84
C GLN A 127 11.61 -5.44 -23.77
N ALA A 128 11.38 -4.18 -24.14
CA ALA A 128 10.78 -3.21 -23.25
C ALA A 128 9.32 -3.59 -22.91
N GLU A 129 8.53 -4.08 -23.88
CA GLU A 129 7.18 -4.60 -23.64
C GLU A 129 7.19 -5.81 -22.70
N MET A 130 8.12 -6.76 -22.88
CA MET A 130 8.28 -7.91 -21.97
C MET A 130 8.62 -7.48 -20.54
N ALA A 131 9.48 -6.47 -20.36
CA ALA A 131 9.81 -5.94 -19.04
C ALA A 131 8.59 -5.29 -18.35
N LEU A 132 7.64 -4.74 -19.10
CA LEU A 132 6.37 -4.26 -18.56
C LEU A 132 5.47 -5.43 -18.15
N LEU A 133 5.40 -6.51 -18.95
CA LEU A 133 4.65 -7.72 -18.60
C LEU A 133 5.21 -8.39 -17.33
N ASP A 134 6.54 -8.45 -17.17
CA ASP A 134 7.17 -8.97 -15.94
C ASP A 134 6.78 -8.17 -14.69
N ARG A 135 6.71 -6.85 -14.83
CA ARG A 135 6.20 -5.98 -13.75
C ARG A 135 4.73 -6.23 -13.47
N GLU A 136 3.92 -6.48 -14.50
CA GLU A 136 2.51 -6.80 -14.35
C GLU A 136 2.30 -8.14 -13.63
N ILE A 137 3.06 -9.18 -14.00
CA ILE A 137 3.05 -10.48 -13.29
C ILE A 137 3.36 -10.27 -11.80
N LYS A 138 4.42 -9.52 -11.49
CA LYS A 138 4.76 -9.20 -10.09
C LYS A 138 3.62 -8.46 -9.38
N ALA A 139 3.00 -7.48 -10.04
CA ALA A 139 1.88 -6.74 -9.48
C ALA A 139 0.65 -7.63 -9.21
N ARG A 140 0.37 -8.62 -10.09
CA ARG A 140 -0.70 -9.60 -9.88
C ARG A 140 -0.42 -10.51 -8.68
N LYS A 141 0.80 -11.03 -8.53
CA LYS A 141 1.21 -11.82 -7.35
C LYS A 141 1.07 -11.02 -6.05
N GLN A 142 1.46 -9.74 -6.08
CA GLN A 142 1.29 -8.83 -4.95
C GLN A 142 -0.19 -8.57 -4.60
N LEU A 143 -1.05 -8.37 -5.60
CA LEU A 143 -2.50 -8.18 -5.40
C LEU A 143 -3.16 -9.44 -4.83
N PHE A 144 -2.78 -10.61 -5.37
CA PHE A 144 -3.18 -11.92 -4.84
C PHE A 144 -2.86 -12.02 -3.34
N GLY A 145 -1.68 -11.61 -2.90
CA GLY A 145 -1.31 -11.62 -1.47
C GLY A 145 -2.20 -10.79 -0.57
N ILE A 146 -2.57 -9.60 -1.03
CA ILE A 146 -3.49 -8.73 -0.29
C ILE A 146 -4.85 -9.43 -0.14
N GLN A 147 -5.41 -9.92 -1.24
CA GLN A 147 -6.72 -10.58 -1.26
C GLN A 147 -6.71 -11.88 -0.43
N LEU A 148 -5.67 -12.69 -0.58
CA LEU A 148 -5.53 -13.95 0.13
C LEU A 148 -5.38 -13.72 1.63
N TYR A 149 -4.51 -12.78 2.04
CA TYR A 149 -4.32 -12.49 3.46
C TYR A 149 -5.62 -11.99 4.10
N ASP A 150 -6.33 -11.07 3.44
CA ASP A 150 -7.61 -10.56 3.93
C ASP A 150 -8.68 -11.65 4.00
N ALA A 151 -8.76 -12.54 3.01
CA ALA A 151 -9.66 -13.69 3.02
C ALA A 151 -9.34 -14.66 4.17
N ILE A 152 -8.04 -14.93 4.43
CA ILE A 152 -7.61 -15.79 5.53
C ILE A 152 -7.94 -15.17 6.89
N MET A 153 -7.70 -13.88 7.08
CA MET A 153 -8.00 -13.21 8.36
C MET A 153 -9.50 -13.19 8.69
N GLN A 154 -10.38 -13.28 7.68
CA GLN A 154 -11.83 -13.39 7.89
C GLN A 154 -12.28 -14.81 8.28
N MET A 155 -11.40 -15.80 8.21
CA MET A 155 -11.68 -17.18 8.60
C MET A 155 -11.13 -17.45 10.00
N GLU A 156 -12.01 -17.55 11.00
CA GLU A 156 -11.61 -17.70 12.41
C GLU A 156 -10.82 -19.00 12.72
N ALA A 157 -10.97 -20.03 11.88
CA ALA A 157 -10.40 -21.37 12.11
C ALA A 157 -9.54 -21.88 10.94
N TYR A 158 -9.04 -21.00 10.08
CA TYR A 158 -8.19 -21.44 8.98
C TYR A 158 -6.77 -21.78 9.48
N GLU A 159 -6.42 -23.07 9.34
CA GLU A 159 -5.07 -23.57 9.60
C GLU A 159 -4.57 -24.31 8.35
N PRO A 160 -3.51 -23.83 7.69
CA PRO A 160 -2.93 -24.51 6.54
C PRO A 160 -2.50 -25.93 6.89
N THR A 161 -2.85 -26.88 6.03
CA THR A 161 -2.41 -28.28 6.20
C THR A 161 -0.94 -28.46 5.88
N ASP A 162 -0.41 -27.57 5.05
CA ASP A 162 0.97 -27.61 4.58
C ASP A 162 1.89 -26.78 5.49
N THR A 163 3.03 -27.36 5.87
CA THR A 163 3.98 -26.74 6.82
C THR A 163 4.67 -25.51 6.26
N GLU A 164 4.95 -25.46 4.96
CA GLU A 164 5.61 -24.30 4.33
C GLU A 164 4.61 -23.16 4.16
N VAL A 165 3.37 -23.48 3.75
CA VAL A 165 2.28 -22.50 3.72
C VAL A 165 2.04 -21.92 5.10
N LYS A 166 1.97 -22.78 6.12
CA LYS A 166 1.82 -22.36 7.52
C LYS A 166 2.94 -21.43 7.95
N ALA A 167 4.20 -21.77 7.65
CA ALA A 167 5.34 -20.94 8.02
C ALA A 167 5.28 -19.54 7.37
N ILE A 168 4.93 -19.46 6.08
CA ILE A 168 4.79 -18.17 5.37
C ILE A 168 3.63 -17.34 5.96
N LEU A 169 2.49 -17.98 6.25
CA LEU A 169 1.34 -17.32 6.84
C LEU A 169 1.64 -16.81 8.26
N ASP A 170 2.27 -17.62 9.10
CA ASP A 170 2.62 -17.27 10.47
C ASP A 170 3.63 -16.11 10.51
N ALA A 171 4.63 -16.11 9.63
CA ALA A 171 5.56 -15.00 9.48
C ALA A 171 4.84 -13.71 9.05
N ALA A 172 3.92 -13.79 8.10
CA ALA A 172 3.14 -12.64 7.66
C ALA A 172 2.22 -12.10 8.78
N LYS A 173 1.56 -12.99 9.52
CA LYS A 173 0.73 -12.63 10.69
C LYS A 173 1.54 -11.92 11.77
N GLN A 174 2.73 -12.44 12.10
CA GLN A 174 3.63 -11.83 13.07
C GLN A 174 4.03 -10.42 12.61
N ASP A 175 4.58 -10.30 11.40
CA ASP A 175 5.05 -9.02 10.84
C ASP A 175 3.94 -7.96 10.83
N ILE A 176 2.74 -8.34 10.38
CA ILE A 176 1.59 -7.42 10.31
C ILE A 176 1.07 -7.10 11.71
N GLY A 177 1.03 -8.07 12.63
CA GLY A 177 0.65 -7.86 14.03
C GLY A 177 1.56 -6.86 14.74
N GLU A 178 2.87 -6.95 14.55
CA GLU A 178 3.84 -5.99 15.09
C GLU A 178 3.62 -4.56 14.55
N GLN A 179 3.29 -4.43 13.27
CA GLN A 179 2.99 -3.12 12.67
C GLN A 179 1.63 -2.57 13.14
N GLN A 180 0.63 -3.43 13.28
CA GLN A 180 -0.68 -3.03 13.81
C GLN A 180 -0.56 -2.51 15.25
N ALA A 181 0.20 -3.19 16.11
CA ALA A 181 0.46 -2.72 17.47
C ALA A 181 1.13 -1.33 17.49
N LYS A 182 2.10 -1.09 16.59
CA LYS A 182 2.73 0.25 16.45
C LYS A 182 1.70 1.30 16.01
N LYS A 183 0.83 0.96 15.06
CA LYS A 183 -0.25 1.85 14.60
C LYS A 183 -1.19 2.21 15.74
N ASP A 184 -1.59 1.24 16.56
CA ASP A 184 -2.51 1.45 17.67
C ASP A 184 -1.92 2.39 18.73
N VAL A 185 -0.65 2.22 19.10
CA VAL A 185 0.06 3.15 20.00
C VAL A 185 0.07 4.57 19.43
N LYS A 186 0.38 4.72 18.13
CA LYS A 186 0.40 6.04 17.48
C LYS A 186 -0.97 6.68 17.38
N GLN A 187 -2.01 5.87 17.21
CA GLN A 187 -3.39 6.33 17.21
C GLN A 187 -3.83 6.78 18.61
N GLU A 188 -3.41 6.07 19.65
CA GLU A 188 -3.63 6.46 21.04
C GLU A 188 -2.92 7.77 21.38
N GLU A 189 -1.67 7.96 20.94
CA GLU A 189 -0.95 9.24 21.07
C GLU A 189 -1.73 10.43 20.45
N ILE A 190 -2.36 10.23 19.28
CA ILE A 190 -3.22 11.25 18.67
C ILE A 190 -4.44 11.53 19.53
N ASN A 191 -5.09 10.49 20.06
CA ASN A 191 -6.29 10.63 20.87
C ASN A 191 -6.01 11.40 22.18
N VAL A 192 -4.85 11.17 22.81
CA VAL A 192 -4.40 11.92 24.00
C VAL A 192 -4.20 13.40 23.66
N LEU A 193 -3.51 13.72 22.56
CA LEU A 193 -3.32 15.11 22.12
C LEU A 193 -4.64 15.81 21.82
N ASP A 194 -5.62 15.10 21.25
CA ASP A 194 -6.94 15.65 20.96
C ASP A 194 -7.73 15.94 22.24
N ALA A 195 -7.65 15.05 23.24
CA ALA A 195 -8.25 15.28 24.56
C ALA A 195 -7.60 16.47 25.30
N GLU A 196 -6.28 16.61 25.26
CA GLU A 196 -5.56 17.74 25.84
C GLU A 196 -5.93 19.08 25.17
N GLN A 197 -6.06 19.09 23.84
CA GLN A 197 -6.49 20.29 23.11
C GLN A 197 -7.94 20.68 23.43
N ALA A 198 -8.84 19.70 23.56
CA ALA A 198 -10.23 19.93 23.96
C ALA A 198 -10.32 20.56 25.36
N ALA A 199 -9.61 19.99 26.34
CA ALA A 199 -9.56 20.51 27.71
C ALA A 199 -8.95 21.93 27.78
N ALA A 200 -7.91 22.20 26.98
CA ALA A 200 -7.33 23.54 26.88
C ALA A 200 -8.28 24.57 26.26
N GLY A 201 -9.11 24.16 25.29
CA GLY A 201 -10.13 25.01 24.67
C GLY A 201 -11.24 25.43 25.65
N GLU A 202 -11.72 24.49 26.47
CA GLU A 202 -12.75 24.77 27.48
C GLU A 202 -12.26 25.75 28.57
N ALA A 203 -10.99 25.64 28.98
CA ALA A 203 -10.38 26.54 29.96
C ALA A 203 -10.27 28.00 29.48
N VAL A 204 -10.14 28.23 28.16
CA VAL A 204 -10.09 29.58 27.59
C VAL A 204 -11.50 30.19 27.47
N SER A 205 -12.52 29.37 27.23
CA SER A 205 -13.91 29.84 27.11
C SER A 205 -14.52 30.24 28.45
N SER A 206 -14.16 29.58 29.55
CA SER A 206 -14.66 29.91 30.90
C SER A 206 -14.07 31.20 31.50
N SER A 207 -12.95 31.70 30.95
CA SER A 207 -12.30 32.94 31.38
C SER A 207 -12.91 34.22 30.77
N ALA A 208 -13.79 34.13 29.78
CA ALA A 208 -14.27 35.30 29.02
C ALA A 208 -15.63 35.85 29.51
N THR A 209 -16.31 35.18 30.43
CA THR A 209 -17.66 35.53 30.91
C THR A 209 -17.61 36.08 32.33
N ALA A 210 -16.87 37.17 32.56
CA ALA A 210 -17.19 38.05 33.68
C ALA A 210 -18.34 38.97 33.22
N PRO A 211 -19.58 38.81 33.75
CA PRO A 211 -20.67 39.70 33.39
C PRO A 211 -20.28 41.14 33.75
N PRO A 212 -20.55 42.13 32.89
CA PRO A 212 -20.42 43.53 33.28
C PRO A 212 -21.34 43.75 34.49
N ALA A 213 -20.78 44.19 35.61
CA ALA A 213 -21.52 44.47 36.83
C ALA A 213 -22.63 45.50 36.53
N GLU A 214 -23.88 45.03 36.49
CA GLU A 214 -25.04 45.91 36.46
C GLU A 214 -25.07 46.72 37.76
N ALA A 215 -24.91 48.04 37.61
CA ALA A 215 -25.02 48.99 38.69
C ALA A 215 -26.47 48.98 39.22
N ASN A 216 -26.59 48.52 40.46
CA ASN A 216 -27.83 48.49 41.22
C ASN A 216 -28.31 49.93 41.49
N ALA A 217 -29.32 50.39 40.75
CA ALA A 217 -29.99 51.65 41.01
C ALA A 217 -31.21 51.40 41.91
N THR A 218 -31.05 51.75 43.18
CA THR A 218 -32.11 51.87 44.19
C THR A 218 -33.10 52.96 43.79
N THR A 219 -34.38 52.61 43.59
CA THR A 219 -35.46 53.61 43.54
C THR A 219 -36.50 53.32 44.61
N THR A 220 -36.60 54.31 45.47
CA THR A 220 -37.36 54.51 46.70
C THR A 220 -38.82 54.90 46.40
N THR A 221 -39.74 54.51 47.31
CA THR A 221 -41.02 55.16 47.72
C THR A 221 -42.21 55.36 46.76
N ASN A 222 -43.38 54.81 47.13
CA ASN A 222 -44.62 55.50 47.59
C ASN A 222 -45.79 54.49 47.60
N SER A 223 -46.50 54.24 48.71
CA SER A 223 -47.60 55.06 49.30
C SER A 223 -48.69 55.40 48.29
N ASP A 224 -49.85 54.72 48.33
CA ASP A 224 -51.15 55.26 48.80
C ASP A 224 -52.35 54.38 48.39
N VAL A 225 -53.31 54.31 49.32
CA VAL A 225 -54.75 53.89 49.27
C VAL A 225 -55.12 52.46 48.88
#